data_AF-A0A7H0HNX4-F1
#
_entry.id   AF-A0A7H0HNX4-F1
#
_cell.length_a   1.000
_cell.length_b   1.000
_cell.length_c   1.000
_cell.angle_alpha   90.00
_cell.angle_beta   90.00
_cell.angle_gamma   90.00
#
_symmetry.space_group_name_H-M   'P 1'
#
loop_
_entity.id
_entity.type
_entity.pdbx_description
1 polymer ?
#
loop_
_entity_poly.entity_id
_entity_poly.type
_entity_poly.pdbx_seq_one_letter_code
_entity_poly.pdbx_strand_id
1 'polypeptide(L)'
;MTAPHAAASAHAAVRGSGELNWLLDELVERVASIRKALVLSSDGLATGTSRDLTREDGEHLAAVASGFHSLAKGVGRHFDAGRVRQTVVELDEAFLFVTAAGDGSCLAVLADSDSDVGQVAYEMTLMVKRVGAHLVTAPRTGPAAGG
;
A
#
# COMPACT_ATOMS: atom_id res chain seq x y z
N MET A 1 -20.70 22.31 24.57
CA MET A 1 -19.26 22.32 24.89
C MET A 1 -18.66 21.10 24.22
N THR A 2 -18.22 21.24 22.96
CA THR A 2 -17.80 20.14 22.06
C THR A 2 -16.33 20.31 21.66
N ALA A 3 -15.65 19.15 21.54
CA ALA A 3 -14.32 18.87 20.96
C ALA A 3 -13.07 19.07 21.84
N PRO A 4 -12.24 18.00 21.96
CA PRO A 4 -11.00 17.97 21.18
C PRO A 4 -10.65 16.64 20.45
N HIS A 5 -11.58 15.69 20.27
CA HIS A 5 -11.24 14.34 19.77
C HIS A 5 -10.70 14.26 18.32
N ALA A 6 -11.05 15.21 17.43
CA ALA A 6 -10.64 15.16 16.02
C ALA A 6 -9.13 15.41 15.79
N ALA A 7 -8.51 16.27 16.60
CA ALA A 7 -7.10 16.64 16.43
C ALA A 7 -6.14 15.50 16.79
N ALA A 8 -6.47 14.68 17.79
CA ALA A 8 -5.65 13.55 18.23
C ALA A 8 -5.60 12.41 17.20
N SER A 9 -6.74 12.12 16.54
CA SER A 9 -6.83 11.11 15.48
C SER A 9 -6.06 11.52 14.22
N ALA A 10 -6.11 12.79 13.84
CA ALA A 10 -5.36 13.31 12.70
C ALA A 10 -3.84 13.24 12.96
N HIS A 11 -3.40 13.54 14.19
CA HIS A 11 -1.97 13.48 14.54
C HIS A 11 -1.43 12.05 14.56
N ALA A 12 -2.21 11.07 15.02
CA ALA A 12 -1.84 9.65 14.98
C ALA A 12 -1.79 9.10 13.55
N ALA A 13 -2.75 9.47 12.70
CA ALA A 13 -2.75 9.11 11.28
C ALA A 13 -1.54 9.73 10.55
N VAL A 14 -1.23 11.00 10.80
CA VAL A 14 -0.04 11.68 10.25
C VAL A 14 1.27 11.03 10.70
N ARG A 15 1.37 10.57 11.95
CA ARG A 15 2.55 9.81 12.41
C ARG A 15 2.66 8.43 11.76
N GLY A 16 1.54 7.71 11.62
CA GLY A 16 1.52 6.42 10.92
C GLY A 16 1.88 6.55 9.44
N SER A 17 1.38 7.58 8.75
CA SER A 17 1.74 7.87 7.36
C SER A 17 3.22 8.28 7.22
N GLY A 18 3.76 9.06 8.16
CA GLY A 18 5.18 9.41 8.16
C GLY A 18 6.12 8.20 8.30
N GLU A 19 5.75 7.25 9.16
CA GLU A 19 6.51 6.01 9.35
C GLU A 19 6.42 5.09 8.11
N LEU A 20 5.24 4.98 7.49
CA LEU A 20 5.05 4.26 6.22
C LEU A 20 5.83 4.90 5.07
N ASN A 21 5.85 6.23 4.96
CA ASN A 21 6.62 6.92 3.92
C ASN A 21 8.11 6.57 4.01
N TRP A 22 8.67 6.59 5.22
CA TRP A 22 10.07 6.21 5.42
C TRP A 22 10.36 4.75 5.03
N LEU A 23 9.46 3.82 5.36
CA LEU A 23 9.60 2.43 4.93
C LEU A 23 9.63 2.29 3.40
N LEU A 24 8.79 3.06 2.71
CA LEU A 24 8.70 3.03 1.25
C LEU A 24 9.91 3.70 0.59
N ASP A 25 10.46 4.75 1.19
CA ASP A 25 11.73 5.33 0.78
C ASP A 25 12.85 4.29 0.85
N GLU A 26 12.95 3.53 1.95
CA GLU A 26 13.95 2.47 2.08
C GLU A 26 13.77 1.37 1.03
N LEU A 27 12.55 1.05 0.61
CA LEU A 27 12.30 0.08 -0.47
C LEU A 27 12.92 0.56 -1.78
N VAL A 28 12.62 1.82 -2.14
CA VAL A 28 13.12 2.46 -3.36
C VAL A 28 14.64 2.58 -3.33
N GLU A 29 15.22 2.92 -2.18
CA GLU A 29 16.67 3.05 -2.02
C GLU A 29 17.40 1.68 -2.08
N ARG A 30 16.75 0.59 -1.65
CA ARG A 30 17.33 -0.77 -1.69
C ARG A 30 17.30 -1.42 -3.07
N VAL A 31 16.30 -1.09 -3.87
CA VAL A 31 16.13 -1.65 -5.21
C VAL A 31 16.09 -0.49 -6.20
N ALA A 32 17.26 -0.16 -6.76
CA ALA A 32 17.43 1.02 -7.61
C ALA A 32 16.50 1.06 -8.84
N SER A 33 16.01 -0.09 -9.29
CA SER A 33 15.07 -0.20 -10.42
C SER A 33 13.61 0.03 -10.01
N ILE A 34 13.31 0.20 -8.72
CA ILE A 34 12.00 0.65 -8.26
C ILE A 34 11.94 2.17 -8.40
N ARG A 35 10.96 2.67 -9.17
CA ARG A 35 10.73 4.09 -9.40
C ARG A 35 9.83 4.73 -8.34
N LYS A 36 8.77 4.02 -7.94
CA LYS A 36 7.71 4.52 -7.04
C LYS A 36 7.17 3.38 -6.17
N ALA A 37 6.84 3.70 -4.92
CA ALA A 37 6.15 2.79 -4.03
C ALA A 37 5.03 3.51 -3.25
N LEU A 38 3.94 2.79 -3.01
CA LEU A 38 2.73 3.29 -2.37
C LEU A 38 2.07 2.20 -1.53
N VAL A 39 1.69 2.52 -0.29
CA VAL A 39 0.71 1.74 0.47
C VAL A 39 -0.64 2.43 0.35
N LEU A 40 -1.68 1.62 0.11
CA LEU A 40 -3.05 2.08 -0.01
C LEU A 40 -4.00 1.22 0.83
N SER A 41 -5.12 1.80 1.23
CA SER A 41 -6.24 1.07 1.83
C SER A 41 -7.13 0.42 0.77
N SER A 42 -8.01 -0.49 1.21
CA SER A 42 -8.90 -1.24 0.32
C SER A 42 -9.96 -0.39 -0.39
N ASP A 43 -10.19 0.83 0.07
CA ASP A 43 -11.05 1.84 -0.56
C ASP A 43 -10.31 2.71 -1.58
N GLY A 44 -9.01 2.46 -1.81
CA GLY A 44 -8.21 3.15 -2.83
C GLY A 44 -7.57 4.46 -2.37
N LEU A 45 -7.53 4.72 -1.06
CA LEU A 45 -6.84 5.90 -0.53
C LEU A 45 -5.36 5.60 -0.27
N ALA A 46 -4.49 6.51 -0.68
CA ALA A 46 -3.06 6.47 -0.36
C ALA A 46 -2.85 6.68 1.14
N THR A 47 -2.15 5.76 1.80
CA THR A 47 -1.85 5.82 3.25
C THR A 47 -0.36 6.04 3.53
N GLY A 48 0.51 5.73 2.57
CA GLY A 48 1.92 6.10 2.59
C GLY A 48 2.53 6.05 1.18
N THR A 49 3.49 6.93 0.89
CA THR A 49 4.09 7.14 -0.42
C THR A 49 5.61 7.30 -0.33
N SER A 50 6.35 6.77 -1.30
CA SER A 50 7.77 7.09 -1.48
C SER A 50 7.98 8.56 -1.86
N ARG A 51 9.13 9.12 -1.48
CA ARG A 51 9.54 10.54 -1.63
C ARG A 51 9.30 11.16 -2.99
N ASP A 52 9.60 10.42 -4.06
CA ASP A 52 9.52 10.96 -5.42
C ASP A 52 8.12 10.81 -6.05
N LEU A 53 7.15 10.26 -5.32
CA LEU A 53 5.77 10.15 -5.78
C LEU A 53 5.00 11.40 -5.36
N THR A 54 4.57 12.21 -6.34
CA THR A 54 3.77 13.39 -6.04
C THR A 54 2.42 12.96 -5.45
N ARG A 55 1.75 13.89 -4.75
CA ARG A 55 0.44 13.60 -4.17
C ARG A 55 -0.59 13.19 -5.22
N GLU A 56 -0.62 13.90 -6.35
CA GLU A 56 -1.54 13.62 -7.47
C GLU A 56 -1.25 12.25 -8.10
N ASP A 57 0.02 11.96 -8.40
CA ASP A 57 0.42 10.67 -8.94
C ASP A 57 0.13 9.53 -7.95
N GLY A 58 0.30 9.77 -6.65
CA GLY A 58 0.00 8.81 -5.59
C GLY A 58 -1.49 8.48 -5.50
N GLU A 59 -2.36 9.50 -5.58
CA GLU A 59 -3.81 9.31 -5.62
C GLU A 59 -4.23 8.55 -6.89
N HIS A 60 -3.65 8.88 -8.04
CA HIS A 60 -3.92 8.17 -9.30
C HIS A 60 -3.46 6.71 -9.24
N LEU A 61 -2.23 6.46 -8.79
CA LEU A 61 -1.69 5.11 -8.64
C LEU A 61 -2.51 4.27 -7.65
N ALA A 62 -3.00 4.88 -6.56
CA ALA A 62 -3.87 4.21 -5.60
C ALA A 62 -5.20 3.76 -6.22
N ALA A 63 -5.83 4.63 -7.02
CA ALA A 63 -7.06 4.32 -7.74
C ALA A 63 -6.84 3.15 -8.73
N VAL A 64 -5.76 3.19 -9.51
CA VAL A 64 -5.40 2.13 -10.46
C VAL A 64 -5.12 0.80 -9.75
N ALA A 65 -4.28 0.82 -8.71
CA ALA A 65 -3.90 -0.38 -7.97
C ALA A 65 -5.10 -1.05 -7.26
N SER A 66 -6.00 -0.26 -6.66
CA SER A 66 -7.21 -0.77 -6.02
C SER A 66 -8.19 -1.39 -7.03
N GLY A 67 -8.28 -0.83 -8.24
CA GLY A 67 -9.01 -1.41 -9.36
C GLY A 67 -8.48 -2.79 -9.75
N PHE A 68 -7.17 -2.91 -9.98
CA PHE A 68 -6.53 -4.20 -10.29
C PHE A 68 -6.77 -5.25 -9.19
N HIS A 69 -6.59 -4.86 -7.93
CA HIS A 69 -6.79 -5.78 -6.81
C HIS A 69 -8.25 -6.25 -6.71
N SER A 70 -9.21 -5.36 -6.98
CA SER A 70 -10.65 -5.69 -6.96
C SER A 70 -11.04 -6.65 -8.09
N LEU A 71 -10.52 -6.42 -9.31
CA LEU A 71 -10.72 -7.32 -10.45
C LEU A 71 -10.13 -8.70 -10.17
N ALA A 72 -8.90 -8.77 -9.65
CA ALA A 72 -8.25 -10.02 -9.29
C ALA A 72 -9.04 -10.78 -8.19
N LYS A 73 -9.59 -10.07 -7.20
CA LYS A 73 -10.50 -10.67 -6.19
C LYS A 73 -11.79 -11.22 -6.82
N GLY A 74 -12.28 -10.58 -7.88
CA GLY A 74 -13.41 -11.07 -8.67
C GLY A 74 -13.10 -12.43 -9.29
N VAL A 75 -11.94 -12.56 -9.94
CA VAL A 75 -11.45 -13.84 -10.51
C VAL A 75 -11.36 -14.92 -9.44
N GLY A 76 -10.68 -14.64 -8.33
CA GLY A 76 -10.51 -15.60 -7.23
C GLY A 76 -11.84 -16.14 -6.68
N ARG A 77 -12.85 -15.27 -6.53
CA ARG A 77 -14.19 -15.67 -6.08
C ARG A 77 -14.99 -16.42 -7.15
N HIS A 78 -14.96 -15.94 -8.40
CA HIS A 78 -15.78 -16.51 -9.47
C HIS A 78 -15.33 -17.91 -9.86
N PHE A 79 -14.03 -18.16 -9.86
CA PHE A 79 -13.44 -19.44 -10.26
C PHE A 79 -13.00 -20.32 -9.08
N ASP A 80 -13.37 -19.96 -7.84
CA ASP A 80 -12.96 -20.65 -6.60
C ASP A 80 -11.42 -20.87 -6.50
N ALA A 81 -10.65 -19.87 -6.97
CA ALA A 81 -9.19 -19.93 -7.06
C ALA A 81 -8.48 -19.32 -5.83
N GLY A 82 -9.24 -19.09 -4.75
CA GLY A 82 -8.71 -18.58 -3.48
C GLY A 82 -8.38 -17.08 -3.49
N ARG A 83 -7.43 -16.69 -2.62
CA ARG A 83 -7.07 -15.28 -2.38
C ARG A 83 -6.01 -14.79 -3.37
N VAL A 84 -6.14 -13.53 -3.79
CA VAL A 84 -5.12 -12.85 -4.59
C VAL A 84 -3.82 -12.77 -3.80
N ARG A 85 -2.75 -13.32 -4.37
CA ARG A 85 -1.40 -13.17 -3.81
C ARG A 85 -0.76 -11.88 -4.30
N GLN A 86 -0.78 -11.66 -5.61
CA GLN A 86 -0.16 -10.52 -6.27
C GLN A 86 -0.79 -10.35 -7.66
N THR A 87 -0.87 -9.10 -8.10
CA THR A 87 -1.10 -8.73 -9.50
C THR A 87 0.20 -8.17 -10.07
N VAL A 88 0.55 -8.58 -11.29
CA VAL A 88 1.70 -8.03 -12.04
C VAL A 88 1.18 -7.54 -13.38
N VAL A 89 1.51 -6.31 -13.72
CA VAL A 89 1.22 -5.71 -15.02
C VAL A 89 2.55 -5.36 -15.67
N GLU A 90 2.79 -5.93 -16.84
CA GLU A 90 3.94 -5.65 -17.68
C GLU A 90 3.56 -4.57 -18.69
N LEU A 91 4.35 -3.51 -18.73
CA LEU A 91 4.28 -2.41 -19.69
C LEU A 91 5.61 -2.37 -20.45
N ASP A 92 5.62 -1.74 -21.63
CA ASP A 92 6.81 -1.65 -22.49
C ASP A 92 8.06 -1.18 -21.73
N GLU A 93 7.89 -0.22 -20.80
CA GLU A 93 8.98 0.42 -20.08
C GLU A 93 8.89 0.25 -18.55
N ALA A 94 7.98 -0.59 -18.05
CA ALA A 94 7.78 -0.74 -16.61
C ALA A 94 7.05 -2.02 -16.20
N PHE A 95 7.24 -2.41 -14.94
CA PHE A 95 6.34 -3.33 -14.24
C PHE A 95 5.59 -2.61 -13.13
N LEU A 96 4.28 -2.89 -13.02
CA LEU A 96 3.48 -2.55 -11.85
C LEU A 96 3.15 -3.83 -11.07
N PHE A 97 3.56 -3.85 -9.81
CA PHE A 97 3.24 -4.89 -8.86
C PHE A 97 2.21 -4.39 -7.85
N VAL A 98 1.18 -5.18 -7.57
CA VAL A 98 0.20 -4.90 -6.52
C VAL A 98 0.03 -6.14 -5.66
N THR A 99 0.41 -6.07 -4.39
CA THR A 99 0.31 -7.18 -3.43
C THR A 99 -0.51 -6.79 -2.20
N ALA A 100 -1.15 -7.77 -1.57
CA ALA A 100 -1.80 -7.53 -0.28
C ALA A 100 -0.75 -7.18 0.78
N ALA A 101 -1.04 -6.16 1.59
CA ALA A 101 -0.16 -5.64 2.64
C ALA A 101 -0.83 -5.68 4.02
N GLY A 102 -1.51 -6.79 4.32
CA GLY A 102 -2.34 -6.96 5.52
C GLY A 102 -3.84 -6.80 5.25
N ASP A 103 -4.65 -6.88 6.31
CA ASP A 103 -6.10 -6.83 6.20
C ASP A 103 -6.58 -5.42 5.83
N GLY A 104 -7.03 -5.27 4.59
CA GLY A 104 -7.57 -4.01 4.09
C GLY A 104 -6.53 -3.04 3.52
N SER A 105 -5.32 -3.50 3.24
CA SER A 105 -4.27 -2.68 2.61
C SER A 105 -3.54 -3.42 1.49
N CYS A 106 -2.97 -2.65 0.56
CA CYS A 106 -2.15 -3.14 -0.54
C CYS A 106 -0.86 -2.33 -0.64
N LEU A 107 0.20 -2.95 -1.14
CA LEU A 107 1.43 -2.31 -1.56
C LEU A 107 1.48 -2.33 -3.08
N ALA A 108 1.64 -1.14 -3.68
CA ALA A 108 1.85 -0.94 -5.11
C ALA A 108 3.28 -0.46 -5.35
N VAL A 109 3.95 -1.06 -6.35
CA VAL A 109 5.35 -0.76 -6.71
C VAL A 109 5.44 -0.65 -8.22
N LEU A 110 6.00 0.46 -8.71
CA LEU A 110 6.33 0.67 -10.11
C LEU A 110 7.84 0.54 -10.29
N ALA A 111 8.28 -0.35 -11.17
CA ALA A 111 9.69 -0.64 -11.42
C ALA A 111 10.01 -0.53 -12.92
N ASP A 112 11.28 -0.29 -13.27
CA ASP A 112 11.77 -0.29 -14.66
C ASP A 112 11.57 -1.66 -15.34
N SER A 113 11.45 -1.70 -16.67
CA SER A 113 11.30 -2.94 -17.45
C SER A 113 12.54 -3.85 -17.43
N ASP A 114 13.71 -3.33 -17.11
CA ASP A 114 14.95 -4.09 -16.94
C ASP A 114 15.19 -4.61 -15.50
N SER A 115 14.20 -4.41 -14.61
CA SER A 115 14.27 -4.85 -13.22
C SER A 115 14.39 -6.36 -13.08
N ASP A 116 15.20 -6.80 -12.10
CA ASP A 116 15.11 -8.17 -11.59
C ASP A 116 13.79 -8.34 -10.82
N VAL A 117 12.80 -8.92 -11.49
CA VAL A 117 11.47 -9.20 -10.94
C VAL A 117 11.53 -10.05 -9.66
N GLY A 118 12.49 -10.97 -9.57
CA GLY A 118 12.70 -11.80 -8.39
C GLY A 118 13.17 -10.98 -7.19
N GLN A 119 14.12 -10.07 -7.40
CA GLN A 119 14.60 -9.15 -6.37
C GLN A 119 13.50 -8.19 -5.92
N VAL A 120 12.74 -7.60 -6.85
CA VAL A 120 11.61 -6.71 -6.53
C VAL A 120 10.57 -7.44 -5.68
N ALA A 121 10.16 -8.64 -6.10
CA ALA A 121 9.18 -9.44 -5.35
C ALA A 121 9.68 -9.86 -3.95
N TYR A 122 10.98 -10.15 -3.82
CA TYR A 122 11.59 -10.48 -2.53
C TYR A 122 11.53 -9.30 -1.56
N GLU A 123 12.00 -8.12 -1.98
CA GLU A 123 11.99 -6.91 -1.15
C GLU A 123 10.57 -6.45 -0.83
N MET A 124 9.64 -6.56 -1.78
CA MET A 124 8.21 -6.34 -1.54
C MET A 124 7.65 -7.26 -0.45
N THR A 125 8.06 -8.54 -0.44
CA THR A 125 7.62 -9.50 0.59
C THR A 125 8.12 -9.11 1.98
N LEU A 126 9.36 -8.63 2.09
CA LEU A 126 9.91 -8.11 3.34
C LEU A 126 9.18 -6.82 3.76
N MET A 127 8.91 -5.93 2.81
CA MET A 127 8.21 -4.67 3.06
C MET A 127 6.80 -4.90 3.59
N VAL A 128 6.02 -5.81 2.98
CA VAL A 128 4.67 -6.15 3.44
C VAL A 128 4.66 -6.60 4.91
N LYS A 129 5.68 -7.36 5.35
CA LYS A 129 5.78 -7.78 6.76
C LYS A 129 6.01 -6.59 7.70
N ARG A 130 6.82 -5.62 7.29
CA ARG A 130 7.10 -4.39 8.07
C ARG A 130 5.89 -3.47 8.12
N VAL A 131 5.26 -3.23 6.97
CA VAL A 131 4.02 -2.45 6.86
C VAL A 131 2.91 -3.08 7.71
N GLY A 132 2.74 -4.40 7.64
CA GLY A 132 1.74 -5.12 8.45
C GLY A 132 1.95 -4.91 9.96
N ALA A 133 3.19 -4.88 10.42
CA ALA A 133 3.49 -4.60 11.83
C ALA A 133 3.06 -3.18 12.26
N HIS A 134 3.12 -2.19 11.36
CA HIS A 134 2.73 -0.81 11.64
C HIS A 134 1.22 -0.56 11.51
N LEU A 135 0.55 -1.28 10.61
CA LEU A 135 -0.90 -1.21 10.45
C LEU A 135 -1.66 -1.88 11.60
N VAL A 136 -1.09 -2.91 12.23
CA VAL A 136 -1.67 -3.59 13.41
C VAL A 136 -1.56 -2.72 14.67
N THR A 137 -0.55 -1.86 14.78
CA THR A 137 -0.34 -1.00 15.95
C THR A 137 -1.24 0.23 16.01
N ALA A 138 -1.83 0.68 14.89
CA ALA A 138 -2.76 1.81 14.88
C ALA A 138 -4.14 1.36 15.42
N PRO A 139 -4.52 1.72 16.66
CA PRO A 139 -5.80 1.28 17.20
C PRO A 139 -6.92 1.98 16.43
N ARG A 140 -7.86 1.21 15.89
CA ARG A 140 -9.20 1.76 15.58
C ARG A 140 -9.90 1.99 16.91
N THR A 141 -9.82 3.21 17.45
CA THR A 141 -10.74 3.65 18.51
C THR A 141 -12.14 3.77 17.92
N GLY A 142 -12.87 2.65 17.87
CA GLY A 142 -14.32 2.67 17.71
C GLY A 142 -14.94 3.33 18.94
N PRO A 143 -16.04 4.10 18.78
CA PRO A 143 -16.70 4.69 19.93
C PRO A 143 -17.16 3.55 20.84
N ALA A 144 -16.74 3.59 22.10
CA ALA A 144 -17.30 2.73 23.12
C ALA A 144 -18.80 3.06 23.21
N ALA A 145 -19.65 2.15 22.73
CA ALA A 145 -21.08 2.22 22.94
C ALA A 145 -21.33 2.16 24.46
N GLY A 146 -21.95 3.21 24.98
CA GLY A 146 -22.11 3.45 26.41
C GLY A 146 -23.07 2.46 27.10
N GLY A 147 -22.89 2.40 28.42
CA GLY A 147 -23.88 1.96 29.41
C GLY A 147 -23.88 2.97 30.54
#